data_AF-A0A934AQ02-F1
#
_entry.id   AF-A0A934AQ02-F1
#
_cell.length_a   1.000
_cell.length_b   1.000
_cell.length_c   1.000
_cell.angle_alpha   90.00
_cell.angle_beta   90.00
_cell.angle_gamma   90.00
#
_symmetry.space_group_name_H-M   'P 1'
#
loop_
_entity.id
_entity.type
_entity.pdbx_description
1 polymer ?
#
loop_
_entity_poly.entity_id
_entity_poly.type
_entity_poly.pdbx_seq_one_letter_code
_entity_poly.pdbx_strand_id
1 'polypeptide(L)'
;MWISKIELFNFKSYPHQIFEFPQPREGRNIVLIGGMNGYGKTSILEALYLGLYGKEALEHLGRAGLRDDMGYRRFLDKAMHGHALRSQRDTMWVKVQINQGATEGFEVTRKWFFGSMGAWTGEDEVVIYEVRDGIRGRTLNAERLGELLDQRFIPAHVAPFFFFDGEEVKKLADQSRGDQIRSGIEGLLGVVLLRKLKKRLEEFQTNRSSGVSVMDEQEHRELFEALSQHEREYEEAEKKHRDLDVAVSDLKARRTDLLNRTMREGAGAGDIASAADIVAQQKDAETELKATEDALDDVVSTKLPFHLVAREVLEGLATQVREEIARESWDLRKESLEPEKAKFIGTFYATTEPPLRPELTAEQETALQARLNAAWESLFYPMPDGCADNIIHDYLGAKRPALLTAMDGLRMGAQDVLGLVAKREALQKKIRELVNRYTKIEGVDRDGTLAKLNAELIAVNATLDQKLRELGDVERQMQGL
;
A
#
# COMPACT_ATOMS: atom_id res chain seq x y z
N MET A 1 -22.96 4.91 -20.85
CA MET A 1 -22.71 5.73 -22.05
C MET A 1 -21.52 5.15 -22.78
N TRP A 2 -21.56 5.02 -24.11
CA TRP A 2 -20.41 4.59 -24.91
C TRP A 2 -20.52 5.12 -26.34
N ILE A 3 -19.38 5.25 -27.03
CA ILE A 3 -19.36 5.47 -28.48
C ILE A 3 -19.69 4.13 -29.11
N SER A 4 -20.77 4.04 -29.89
CA SER A 4 -21.23 2.80 -30.53
C SER A 4 -20.71 2.66 -31.97
N LYS A 5 -20.46 3.78 -32.65
CA LYS A 5 -19.97 3.79 -34.03
C LYS A 5 -19.14 5.03 -34.34
N ILE A 6 -18.05 4.85 -35.08
CA ILE A 6 -17.30 5.92 -35.74
C ILE A 6 -17.20 5.56 -37.22
N GLU A 7 -17.64 6.46 -38.09
CA GLU A 7 -17.54 6.29 -39.54
C GLU A 7 -16.79 7.47 -40.15
N LEU A 8 -15.74 7.14 -40.90
CA LEU A 8 -14.80 8.08 -41.50
C LEU A 8 -14.91 8.02 -43.01
N PHE A 9 -14.98 9.16 -43.68
CA PHE A 9 -14.99 9.24 -45.13
C PHE A 9 -14.02 10.31 -45.63
N ASN A 10 -13.12 9.90 -46.52
CA ASN A 10 -11.99 10.68 -47.03
C ASN A 10 -11.16 11.36 -45.93
N PHE A 11 -10.98 10.71 -44.78
CA PHE A 11 -10.25 11.25 -43.62
C PHE A 11 -8.88 10.58 -43.46
N LYS A 12 -7.80 11.34 -43.64
CA LYS A 12 -6.39 10.93 -43.56
C LYS A 12 -6.12 9.65 -44.37
N SER A 13 -5.73 8.56 -43.71
CA SER A 13 -5.46 7.27 -44.35
C SER A 13 -6.72 6.50 -44.73
N TYR A 14 -7.92 6.95 -44.33
CA TYR A 14 -9.18 6.24 -44.50
C TYR A 14 -10.01 6.83 -45.66
N PRO A 15 -10.14 6.13 -46.80
CA PRO A 15 -11.05 6.53 -47.88
C PRO A 15 -12.52 6.40 -47.44
N HIS A 16 -12.86 5.27 -46.82
CA HIS A 16 -14.13 5.03 -46.14
C HIS A 16 -13.92 3.89 -45.13
N GLN A 17 -14.15 4.13 -43.85
CA GLN A 17 -13.99 3.13 -42.80
C GLN A 17 -15.08 3.27 -41.73
N ILE A 18 -15.65 2.15 -41.32
CA ILE A 18 -16.60 2.07 -40.22
C ILE A 18 -15.95 1.29 -39.07
N PHE A 19 -16.01 1.84 -37.86
CA PHE A 19 -15.67 1.20 -36.61
C PHE A 19 -16.92 1.06 -35.77
N GLU A 20 -17.30 -0.16 -35.42
CA GLU A 20 -18.45 -0.45 -34.55
C GLU A 20 -17.94 -0.97 -33.21
N PHE A 21 -18.48 -0.40 -32.13
CA PHE A 21 -18.03 -0.64 -30.77
C PHE A 21 -19.17 -1.33 -29.99
N PRO A 22 -18.91 -2.51 -29.42
CA PRO A 22 -19.93 -3.26 -28.70
C PRO A 22 -20.38 -2.52 -27.44
N GLN A 23 -21.65 -2.73 -27.07
CA GLN A 23 -22.16 -2.23 -25.80
C GLN A 23 -21.38 -2.88 -24.64
N PRO A 24 -20.86 -2.09 -23.67
CA PRO A 24 -20.23 -2.64 -22.47
C PRO A 24 -21.23 -3.50 -21.67
N ARG A 25 -20.91 -4.78 -21.44
CA ARG A 25 -21.72 -5.72 -20.63
C ARG A 25 -20.81 -6.65 -19.82
N GLU A 26 -21.27 -7.10 -18.66
CA GLU A 26 -20.62 -8.14 -17.85
C GLU A 26 -19.12 -7.88 -17.56
N GLY A 27 -18.75 -6.62 -17.30
CA GLY A 27 -17.35 -6.25 -17.03
C GLY A 27 -16.45 -6.19 -18.27
N ARG A 28 -16.97 -6.45 -19.49
CA ARG A 28 -16.24 -6.30 -20.75
C ARG A 28 -16.46 -4.91 -21.34
N ASN A 29 -15.59 -3.97 -20.96
CA ASN A 29 -15.66 -2.56 -21.38
C ASN A 29 -14.38 -2.05 -22.10
N ILE A 30 -13.47 -2.96 -22.48
CA ILE A 30 -12.21 -2.64 -23.15
C ILE A 30 -12.30 -3.10 -24.62
N VAL A 31 -12.02 -2.19 -25.55
CA VAL A 31 -11.89 -2.49 -26.98
C VAL A 31 -10.46 -2.17 -27.41
N LEU A 32 -9.76 -3.18 -27.93
CA LEU A 32 -8.40 -3.02 -28.43
C LEU A 32 -8.43 -2.83 -29.95
N ILE A 33 -7.94 -1.67 -30.42
CA ILE A 33 -7.72 -1.41 -31.85
C ILE A 33 -6.22 -1.62 -32.12
N GLY A 34 -5.89 -2.77 -32.71
CA GLY A 34 -4.53 -3.12 -33.10
C GLY A 34 -4.18 -2.61 -34.50
N GLY A 35 -2.99 -2.05 -34.67
CA GLY A 35 -2.46 -1.65 -35.97
C GLY A 35 -0.98 -1.31 -35.90
N MET A 36 -0.24 -1.48 -37.00
CA MET A 36 1.16 -1.09 -37.08
C MET A 36 1.31 0.45 -36.99
N ASN A 37 2.51 0.96 -36.69
CA ASN A 37 2.76 2.40 -36.68
C ASN A 37 2.59 2.97 -38.09
N GLY A 38 1.94 4.14 -38.19
CA GLY A 38 1.59 4.76 -39.48
C GLY A 38 0.29 4.28 -40.12
N TYR A 39 -0.42 3.29 -39.56
CA TYR A 39 -1.68 2.75 -40.14
C TYR A 39 -2.94 3.47 -39.63
N GLY A 40 -2.82 4.68 -39.08
CA GLY A 40 -3.97 5.53 -38.76
C GLY A 40 -4.59 5.36 -37.37
N LYS A 41 -3.87 4.76 -36.39
CA LYS A 41 -4.34 4.66 -34.98
C LYS A 41 -4.66 6.03 -34.39
N THR A 42 -3.68 6.94 -34.39
CA THR A 42 -3.85 8.33 -33.92
C THR A 42 -4.89 9.09 -34.76
N SER A 43 -5.06 8.73 -36.04
CA SER A 43 -6.08 9.33 -36.90
C SER A 43 -7.51 9.04 -36.47
N ILE A 44 -7.78 7.93 -35.78
CA ILE A 44 -9.10 7.66 -35.19
C ILE A 44 -9.36 8.64 -34.04
N LEU A 45 -8.35 8.87 -33.19
CA LEU A 45 -8.44 9.81 -32.07
C LEU A 45 -8.69 11.24 -32.58
N GLU A 46 -7.94 11.67 -33.59
CA GLU A 46 -8.10 12.99 -34.21
C GLU A 46 -9.46 13.15 -34.88
N ALA A 47 -9.97 12.12 -35.55
CA ALA A 47 -11.29 12.14 -36.15
C ALA A 47 -12.39 12.34 -35.09
N LEU A 48 -12.29 11.63 -33.95
CA LEU A 48 -13.24 11.76 -32.86
C LEU A 48 -13.28 13.19 -32.32
N TYR A 49 -12.11 13.77 -32.05
CA TYR A 49 -11.98 15.16 -31.63
C TYR A 49 -12.61 16.14 -32.61
N LEU A 50 -12.23 16.02 -33.88
CA LEU A 50 -12.64 16.94 -34.92
C LEU A 50 -14.14 16.82 -35.23
N GLY A 51 -14.66 15.59 -35.27
CA GLY A 51 -16.07 15.30 -35.52
C GLY A 51 -16.98 15.90 -34.44
N LEU A 52 -16.60 15.73 -33.16
CA LEU A 52 -17.40 16.23 -32.03
C LEU A 52 -17.21 17.73 -31.82
N TYR A 53 -15.98 18.22 -31.72
CA TYR A 53 -15.68 19.59 -31.23
C TYR A 53 -15.31 20.60 -32.33
N GLY A 54 -15.03 20.14 -33.56
CA GLY A 54 -14.74 21.04 -34.69
C GLY A 54 -13.54 21.96 -34.41
N LYS A 55 -13.73 23.29 -34.53
CA LYS A 55 -12.68 24.29 -34.31
C LYS A 55 -12.13 24.28 -32.88
N GLU A 56 -12.98 24.01 -31.88
CA GLU A 56 -12.57 23.94 -30.47
C GLU A 56 -11.61 22.78 -30.21
N ALA A 57 -11.62 21.76 -31.08
CA ALA A 57 -10.71 20.64 -30.97
C ALA A 57 -9.23 21.08 -31.00
N LEU A 58 -8.85 22.10 -31.78
CA LEU A 58 -7.43 22.45 -31.97
C LEU A 58 -6.77 23.04 -30.71
N GLU A 59 -7.50 23.83 -29.93
CA GLU A 59 -6.99 24.36 -28.66
C GLU A 59 -6.69 23.22 -27.67
N HIS A 60 -7.40 22.10 -27.81
CA HIS A 60 -7.38 20.96 -26.92
C HIS A 60 -6.48 19.81 -27.41
N LEU A 61 -6.29 19.67 -28.73
CA LEU A 61 -5.36 18.72 -29.36
C LEU A 61 -3.90 19.02 -28.99
N GLY A 62 -3.53 20.30 -28.84
CA GLY A 62 -2.21 20.70 -28.37
C GLY A 62 -1.88 20.22 -26.94
N ARG A 63 -2.91 19.98 -26.10
CA ARG A 63 -2.75 19.41 -24.75
C ARG A 63 -2.74 17.87 -24.75
N ALA A 64 -3.21 17.24 -25.82
CA ALA A 64 -3.18 15.79 -26.03
C ALA A 64 -1.91 15.32 -26.76
N GLY A 65 -0.90 16.19 -26.91
CA GLY A 65 0.40 15.87 -27.50
C GLY A 65 0.51 16.07 -29.02
N LEU A 66 -0.51 16.64 -29.67
CA LEU A 66 -0.52 16.94 -31.10
C LEU A 66 -0.19 18.42 -31.32
N ARG A 67 1.10 18.79 -31.20
CA ARG A 67 1.59 20.10 -31.65
C ARG A 67 1.61 20.12 -33.18
N ASP A 68 0.63 20.79 -33.78
CA ASP A 68 0.83 21.39 -35.09
C ASP A 68 0.47 22.88 -34.96
N ASP A 69 1.45 23.77 -35.09
CA ASP A 69 1.33 25.25 -35.11
C ASP A 69 0.53 25.77 -36.33
N MET A 70 -0.37 24.94 -36.85
CA MET A 70 -1.07 25.12 -38.10
C MET A 70 -2.56 25.18 -37.81
N GLY A 71 -3.10 26.40 -37.80
CA GLY A 71 -4.51 26.67 -37.53
C GLY A 71 -5.48 25.83 -38.38
N TYR A 72 -6.73 25.75 -37.92
CA TYR A 72 -7.80 24.82 -38.36
C TYR A 72 -7.84 24.53 -39.87
N ARG A 73 -7.69 25.56 -40.70
CA ARG A 73 -7.65 25.43 -42.17
C ARG A 73 -6.56 24.49 -42.66
N ARG A 74 -5.31 24.68 -42.22
CA ARG A 74 -4.18 23.85 -42.66
C ARG A 74 -4.29 22.41 -42.16
N PHE A 75 -4.88 22.20 -40.98
CA PHE A 75 -5.17 20.86 -40.48
C PHE A 75 -6.14 20.13 -41.41
N LEU A 76 -7.24 20.79 -41.81
CA LEU A 76 -8.24 20.22 -42.72
C LEU A 76 -7.66 19.95 -44.11
N ASP A 77 -6.85 20.86 -44.65
CA ASP A 77 -6.18 20.69 -45.95
C ASP A 77 -5.30 19.43 -45.97
N LYS A 78 -4.63 19.12 -44.85
CA LYS A 78 -3.83 17.88 -44.69
C LYS A 78 -4.66 16.65 -44.32
N ALA A 79 -5.81 16.84 -43.68
CA ALA A 79 -6.67 15.74 -43.25
C ALA A 79 -7.43 15.12 -44.42
N MET A 80 -7.67 15.85 -45.51
CA MET A 80 -8.33 15.31 -46.69
C MET A 80 -7.53 14.16 -47.32
N HIS A 81 -8.19 13.03 -47.58
CA HIS A 81 -7.52 11.86 -48.15
C HIS A 81 -6.95 12.16 -49.54
N GLY A 82 -5.65 11.89 -49.76
CA GLY A 82 -4.96 12.27 -51.00
C GLY A 82 -5.56 11.66 -52.29
N HIS A 83 -6.21 10.49 -52.23
CA HIS A 83 -6.89 9.91 -53.40
C HIS A 83 -8.27 10.53 -53.68
N ALA A 84 -8.88 11.20 -52.70
CA ALA A 84 -10.17 11.87 -52.87
C ALA A 84 -10.05 13.00 -53.89
N LEU A 85 -8.94 13.76 -53.84
CA LEU A 85 -8.65 14.84 -54.78
C LEU A 85 -8.47 14.35 -56.22
N ARG A 86 -7.78 13.22 -56.40
CA ARG A 86 -7.62 12.57 -57.71
C ARG A 86 -8.92 12.00 -58.27
N SER A 87 -9.88 11.70 -57.39
CA SER A 87 -11.17 11.13 -57.76
C SER A 87 -12.29 12.17 -57.85
N GLN A 88 -11.94 13.47 -57.91
CA GLN A 88 -12.88 14.60 -57.93
C GLN A 88 -13.90 14.58 -56.77
N ARG A 89 -13.53 14.04 -55.61
CA ARG A 89 -14.34 14.14 -54.40
C ARG A 89 -13.95 15.39 -53.64
N ASP A 90 -14.96 16.19 -53.31
CA ASP A 90 -14.87 17.51 -52.69
C ASP A 90 -15.27 17.51 -51.20
N THR A 91 -15.55 16.33 -50.63
CA THR A 91 -16.15 16.21 -49.31
C THR A 91 -15.41 15.22 -48.42
N MET A 92 -15.25 15.61 -47.15
CA MET A 92 -14.77 14.79 -46.03
C MET A 92 -15.84 14.82 -44.94
N TRP A 93 -16.07 13.71 -44.26
CA TRP A 93 -16.93 13.75 -43.08
C TRP A 93 -16.52 12.71 -42.04
N VAL A 94 -16.83 13.06 -40.80
CA VAL A 94 -16.70 12.18 -39.64
C VAL A 94 -18.06 12.07 -39.00
N LYS A 95 -18.48 10.83 -38.76
CA LYS A 95 -19.73 10.50 -38.10
C LYS A 95 -19.44 9.72 -36.83
N VAL A 96 -20.03 10.16 -35.73
CA VAL A 96 -19.87 9.55 -34.41
C VAL A 96 -21.24 9.31 -33.82
N GLN A 97 -21.51 8.07 -33.42
CA GLN A 97 -22.72 7.69 -32.71
C GLN A 97 -22.40 7.41 -31.24
N ILE A 98 -23.14 8.06 -30.35
CA ILE A 98 -23.00 7.97 -28.91
C ILE A 98 -24.30 7.43 -28.34
N ASN A 99 -24.23 6.33 -27.59
CA ASN A 99 -25.38 5.71 -26.94
C ASN A 99 -25.38 6.00 -25.44
N GLN A 100 -26.57 6.33 -24.92
CA GLN A 100 -26.89 6.50 -23.52
C GLN A 100 -27.84 5.38 -23.07
N GLY A 101 -27.28 4.30 -22.53
CA GLY A 101 -28.07 3.10 -22.23
C GLY A 101 -28.37 2.29 -23.49
N ALA A 102 -29.22 1.27 -23.37
CA ALA A 102 -29.45 0.32 -24.46
C ALA A 102 -30.25 0.89 -25.64
N THR A 103 -31.11 1.87 -25.37
CA THR A 103 -32.19 2.26 -26.29
C THR A 103 -32.08 3.69 -26.80
N GLU A 104 -31.31 4.58 -26.15
CA GLU A 104 -31.23 5.99 -26.54
C GLU A 104 -29.80 6.41 -26.90
N GLY A 105 -29.69 7.40 -27.78
CA GLY A 105 -28.42 7.95 -28.21
C GLY A 105 -28.59 9.14 -29.15
N PHE A 106 -27.49 9.58 -29.71
CA PHE A 106 -27.47 10.56 -30.79
C PHE A 106 -26.29 10.28 -31.73
N GLU A 107 -26.46 10.70 -32.98
CA GLU A 107 -25.44 10.59 -34.02
C GLU A 107 -25.09 11.99 -34.51
N VAL A 108 -23.80 12.31 -34.53
CA VAL A 108 -23.27 13.57 -35.02
C VAL A 108 -22.49 13.28 -36.30
N THR A 109 -22.88 13.93 -37.40
CA THR A 109 -22.10 13.94 -38.63
C THR A 109 -21.58 15.36 -38.85
N ARG A 110 -20.26 15.53 -38.89
CA ARG A 110 -19.62 16.78 -39.30
C ARG A 110 -18.98 16.59 -40.66
N LYS A 111 -19.28 17.51 -41.59
CA LYS A 111 -18.87 17.45 -42.98
C LYS A 111 -18.13 18.73 -43.38
N TRP A 112 -17.04 18.58 -44.10
CA TRP A 112 -16.22 19.66 -44.63
C TRP A 112 -16.20 19.61 -46.16
N PHE A 113 -16.14 20.78 -46.77
CA PHE A 113 -16.13 20.96 -48.22
C PHE A 113 -14.78 21.53 -48.69
N PHE A 114 -14.32 21.04 -49.84
CA PHE A 114 -13.01 21.37 -50.39
C PHE A 114 -13.14 21.84 -51.83
N GLY A 115 -12.36 22.85 -52.20
CA GLY A 115 -12.25 23.31 -53.58
C GLY A 115 -11.51 22.32 -54.46
N SER A 116 -11.49 22.57 -55.77
CA SER A 116 -10.83 21.73 -56.78
C SER A 116 -9.33 21.52 -56.55
N MET A 117 -8.66 22.45 -55.85
CA MET A 117 -7.25 22.36 -55.48
C MET A 117 -7.00 21.69 -54.11
N GLY A 118 -8.06 21.21 -53.44
CA GLY A 118 -7.96 20.51 -52.15
C GLY A 118 -7.89 21.40 -50.92
N ALA A 119 -8.09 22.71 -51.09
CA ALA A 119 -8.19 23.65 -49.98
C ALA A 119 -9.61 23.66 -49.41
N TRP A 120 -9.74 23.64 -48.08
CA TRP A 120 -11.01 23.78 -47.38
C TRP A 120 -11.70 25.11 -47.73
N THR A 121 -13.00 25.08 -48.00
CA THR A 121 -13.76 26.27 -48.43
C THR A 121 -13.98 27.28 -47.31
N GLY A 122 -13.85 26.86 -46.05
CA GLY A 122 -14.20 27.68 -44.88
C GLY A 122 -15.53 27.29 -44.24
N GLU A 123 -16.26 26.38 -44.88
CA GLU A 123 -17.59 25.92 -44.45
C GLU A 123 -17.53 24.50 -43.90
N ASP A 124 -18.20 24.28 -42.76
CA ASP A 124 -18.49 22.97 -42.23
C ASP A 124 -19.98 22.85 -41.89
N GLU A 125 -20.54 21.67 -42.16
CA GLU A 125 -21.93 21.33 -41.90
C GLU A 125 -22.00 20.30 -40.77
N VAL A 126 -22.88 20.54 -39.80
CA VAL A 126 -23.12 19.62 -38.69
C VAL A 126 -24.57 19.15 -38.74
N VAL A 127 -24.76 17.84 -38.77
CA VAL A 127 -26.08 17.21 -38.74
C VAL A 127 -26.15 16.28 -37.52
N ILE A 128 -27.20 16.43 -36.73
CA ILE A 128 -27.42 15.65 -35.52
C ILE A 128 -28.74 14.89 -35.63
N TYR A 129 -28.71 13.58 -35.38
CA TYR A 129 -29.90 12.74 -35.27
C TYR A 129 -30.04 12.22 -33.85
N GLU A 130 -31.26 12.22 -33.29
CA GLU A 130 -31.55 11.33 -32.17
C GLU A 130 -31.55 9.89 -32.65
N VAL A 131 -31.02 8.99 -31.83
CA VAL A 131 -31.02 7.55 -32.12
C VAL A 131 -31.83 6.85 -31.05
N ARG A 132 -32.85 6.09 -31.47
CA ARG A 132 -33.62 5.20 -30.60
C ARG A 132 -33.61 3.79 -31.15
N ASP A 133 -33.23 2.82 -30.33
CA ASP A 133 -33.11 1.41 -30.71
C ASP A 133 -32.26 1.18 -31.98
N GLY A 134 -31.22 2.00 -32.16
CA GLY A 134 -30.34 1.97 -33.33
C GLY A 134 -30.91 2.63 -34.59
N ILE A 135 -32.12 3.17 -34.55
CA ILE A 135 -32.80 3.84 -35.66
C ILE A 135 -32.67 5.35 -35.51
N ARG A 136 -32.33 6.04 -36.60
CA ARG A 136 -32.30 7.51 -36.66
C ARG A 136 -33.72 8.06 -36.59
N GLY A 137 -33.97 8.86 -35.57
CA GLY A 137 -35.20 9.61 -35.38
C GLY A 137 -35.10 11.03 -35.95
N ARG A 138 -35.61 12.00 -35.21
CA ARG A 138 -35.64 13.40 -35.61
C ARG A 138 -34.25 14.02 -35.70
N THR A 139 -34.09 14.98 -36.61
CA THR A 139 -32.93 15.87 -36.63
C THR A 139 -33.01 16.88 -35.48
N LEU A 140 -31.86 17.19 -34.89
CA LEU A 140 -31.72 18.25 -33.90
C LEU A 140 -31.03 19.46 -34.53
N ASN A 141 -31.26 20.65 -33.96
CA ASN A 141 -30.55 21.86 -34.38
C ASN A 141 -29.04 21.68 -34.12
N ALA A 142 -28.22 21.93 -35.15
CA ALA A 142 -26.76 21.84 -35.11
C ALA A 142 -26.13 22.66 -33.96
N GLU A 143 -26.72 23.82 -33.62
CA GLU A 143 -26.25 24.70 -32.55
C GLU A 143 -26.34 24.05 -31.16
N ARG A 144 -27.22 23.05 -30.99
CA ARG A 144 -27.36 22.31 -29.73
C ARG A 144 -26.26 21.28 -29.52
N LEU A 145 -25.33 21.09 -30.45
CA LEU A 145 -24.25 20.11 -30.29
C LEU A 145 -23.45 20.36 -29.02
N GLY A 146 -23.07 21.61 -28.74
CA GLY A 146 -22.33 21.96 -27.51
C GLY A 146 -23.09 21.55 -26.25
N GLU A 147 -24.36 21.95 -26.13
CA GLU A 147 -25.23 21.59 -25.01
C GLU A 147 -25.42 20.07 -24.87
N LEU A 148 -25.60 19.36 -25.99
CA LEU A 148 -25.71 17.90 -26.00
C LEU A 148 -24.41 17.23 -25.54
N LEU A 149 -23.25 17.73 -25.98
CA LEU A 149 -21.98 17.20 -25.52
C LEU A 149 -21.76 17.47 -24.03
N ASP A 150 -22.17 18.64 -23.53
CA ASP A 150 -22.02 19.00 -22.13
C ASP A 150 -22.95 18.19 -21.20
N GLN A 151 -24.19 17.95 -21.61
CA GLN A 151 -25.18 17.23 -20.79
C GLN A 151 -25.14 15.71 -20.98
N ARG A 152 -24.84 15.26 -22.20
CA ARG A 152 -25.03 13.86 -22.63
C ARG A 152 -23.73 13.16 -23.01
N PHE A 153 -22.60 13.86 -23.06
CA PHE A 153 -21.28 13.30 -23.34
C PHE A 153 -20.17 14.04 -22.57
N ILE A 154 -19.01 14.23 -23.19
CA ILE A 154 -17.83 14.88 -22.61
C ILE A 154 -17.74 16.32 -23.17
N PRO A 155 -17.71 17.35 -22.31
CA PRO A 155 -17.43 18.73 -22.71
C PRO A 155 -16.08 18.90 -23.40
N ALA A 156 -15.97 19.86 -24.32
CA ALA A 156 -14.73 20.14 -25.06
C ALA A 156 -13.52 20.38 -24.15
N HIS A 157 -13.72 21.12 -23.05
CA HIS A 157 -12.66 21.50 -22.12
C HIS A 157 -12.11 20.33 -21.28
N VAL A 158 -12.86 19.24 -21.12
CA VAL A 158 -12.44 18.03 -20.37
C VAL A 158 -11.97 16.92 -21.32
N ALA A 159 -12.31 17.00 -22.62
CA ALA A 159 -11.96 16.00 -23.61
C ALA A 159 -10.48 15.56 -23.61
N PRO A 160 -9.46 16.44 -23.47
CA PRO A 160 -8.04 16.07 -23.34
C PRO A 160 -7.72 15.02 -22.28
N PHE A 161 -8.54 14.91 -21.24
CA PHE A 161 -8.33 13.93 -20.17
C PHE A 161 -8.83 12.53 -20.55
N PHE A 162 -9.87 12.44 -21.40
CA PHE A 162 -10.48 11.16 -21.80
C PHE A 162 -9.95 10.62 -23.12
N PHE A 163 -9.51 11.50 -24.02
CA PHE A 163 -9.02 11.15 -25.34
C PHE A 163 -7.55 11.58 -25.46
N PHE A 164 -6.61 10.70 -25.18
CA PHE A 164 -5.19 11.05 -25.18
C PHE A 164 -4.35 10.02 -25.94
N ASP A 165 -3.21 10.47 -26.44
CA ASP A 165 -2.20 9.59 -27.01
C ASP A 165 -1.29 9.04 -25.90
N GLY A 166 -1.27 7.72 -25.74
CA GLY A 166 -0.49 7.03 -24.71
C GLY A 166 1.02 7.20 -24.87
N GLU A 167 1.53 7.48 -26.08
CA GLU A 167 2.95 7.75 -26.30
C GLU A 167 3.35 9.14 -25.76
N GLU A 168 2.45 10.12 -25.85
CA GLU A 168 2.67 11.49 -25.39
C GLU A 168 2.52 11.62 -23.87
N VAL A 169 1.65 10.81 -23.23
CA VAL A 169 1.60 10.70 -21.76
C VAL A 169 2.96 10.33 -21.16
N LYS A 170 3.77 9.54 -21.87
CA LYS A 170 5.11 9.16 -21.43
C LYS A 170 6.13 10.31 -21.55
N LYS A 171 6.03 11.18 -22.57
CA LYS A 171 6.85 12.40 -22.68
C LYS A 171 6.42 13.47 -21.67
N LEU A 172 5.13 13.54 -21.37
CA LEU A 172 4.55 14.43 -20.37
C LEU A 172 4.83 13.98 -18.93
N ALA A 173 5.17 12.70 -18.71
CA ALA A 173 5.55 12.19 -17.39
C ALA A 173 6.89 12.75 -16.86
N ASP A 174 7.74 13.25 -17.76
CA ASP A 174 9.06 13.83 -17.44
C ASP A 174 9.02 15.33 -17.12
N GLN A 175 7.90 16.03 -17.36
CA GLN A 175 7.70 17.45 -17.02
C GLN A 175 6.51 17.61 -16.04
N SER A 176 6.78 18.25 -14.89
CA SER A 176 5.91 18.44 -13.70
C SER A 176 4.49 17.82 -13.74
N ARG A 177 4.36 16.61 -13.18
CA ARG A 177 3.07 15.94 -12.85
C ARG A 177 2.04 16.86 -12.18
N GLY A 178 2.48 17.86 -11.42
CA GLY A 178 1.62 18.73 -10.63
C GLY A 178 0.74 19.67 -11.46
N ASP A 179 1.28 20.28 -12.51
CA ASP A 179 0.59 21.41 -13.17
C ASP A 179 -0.46 20.94 -14.17
N GLN A 180 -0.21 19.82 -14.87
CA GLN A 180 -1.20 19.24 -15.76
C GLN A 180 -2.32 18.51 -15.02
N ILE A 181 -2.01 17.77 -13.94
CA ILE A 181 -3.05 17.17 -13.10
C ILE A 181 -3.90 18.27 -12.47
N ARG A 182 -3.27 19.34 -11.96
CA ARG A 182 -3.99 20.53 -11.47
C ARG A 182 -4.85 21.13 -12.58
N SER A 183 -4.32 21.37 -13.78
CA SER A 183 -5.08 21.95 -14.90
C SER A 183 -6.22 21.04 -15.37
N GLY A 184 -6.03 19.72 -15.36
CA GLY A 184 -7.07 18.73 -15.68
C GLY A 184 -8.17 18.68 -14.63
N ILE A 185 -7.82 18.73 -13.34
CA ILE A 185 -8.77 18.81 -12.23
C ILE A 185 -9.49 20.17 -12.23
N GLU A 186 -8.79 21.28 -12.46
CA GLU A 186 -9.38 22.61 -12.63
C GLU A 186 -10.31 22.67 -13.85
N GLY A 187 -10.00 21.92 -14.92
CA GLY A 187 -10.88 21.71 -16.05
C GLY A 187 -12.16 20.96 -15.67
N LEU A 188 -12.03 19.85 -14.95
CA LEU A 188 -13.18 19.08 -14.42
C LEU A 188 -14.06 19.90 -13.47
N LEU A 189 -13.46 20.76 -12.65
CA LEU A 189 -14.15 21.64 -11.71
C LEU A 189 -14.72 22.91 -12.36
N GLY A 190 -14.51 23.13 -13.66
CA GLY A 190 -15.00 24.32 -14.38
C GLY A 190 -14.28 25.63 -14.04
N VAL A 191 -13.17 25.58 -13.29
CA VAL A 191 -12.40 26.75 -12.85
C VAL A 191 -11.80 27.51 -14.04
N VAL A 192 -11.47 26.80 -15.13
CA VAL A 192 -10.97 27.40 -16.37
C VAL A 192 -12.01 28.33 -17.00
N LEU A 193 -13.30 27.97 -16.94
CA LEU A 193 -14.39 28.78 -17.46
C LEU A 193 -14.59 30.04 -16.61
N LEU A 194 -14.50 29.90 -15.28
CA LEU A 194 -14.55 31.03 -14.35
C LEU A 194 -13.38 32.01 -14.55
N ARG A 195 -12.16 31.53 -14.81
CA ARG A 195 -11.02 32.41 -15.14
C ARG A 195 -11.18 33.11 -16.48
N LYS A 196 -11.66 32.40 -17.52
CA LYS A 196 -11.96 33.01 -18.83
C LYS A 196 -13.07 34.07 -18.69
N LEU A 197 -14.09 33.81 -17.87
CA LEU A 197 -15.16 34.76 -17.58
C LEU A 197 -14.62 35.98 -16.84
N LYS A 198 -13.80 35.79 -15.80
CA LYS A 198 -13.13 36.88 -15.07
C LYS A 198 -12.35 37.77 -16.03
N LYS A 199 -11.49 37.18 -16.87
CA LYS A 199 -10.70 37.92 -17.87
C LYS A 199 -11.57 38.70 -18.86
N ARG A 200 -12.65 38.09 -19.35
CA ARG A 200 -13.61 38.77 -20.24
C ARG A 200 -14.36 39.90 -19.53
N LEU A 201 -14.68 39.74 -18.25
CA LEU A 201 -15.31 40.79 -17.45
C LEU A 201 -14.35 41.93 -17.16
N GLU A 202 -13.07 41.64 -16.90
CA GLU A 202 -12.00 42.63 -16.78
C GLU A 202 -11.86 43.40 -18.10
N GLU A 203 -11.72 42.70 -19.23
CA GLU A 203 -11.68 43.31 -20.57
C GLU A 203 -12.94 44.13 -20.88
N PHE A 204 -14.13 43.66 -20.48
CA PHE A 204 -15.38 44.38 -20.63
C PHE A 204 -15.44 45.64 -19.76
N GLN A 205 -14.94 45.57 -18.52
CA GLN A 205 -14.85 46.72 -17.61
C GLN A 205 -13.93 47.80 -18.18
N THR A 206 -12.74 47.40 -18.67
CA THR A 206 -11.79 48.32 -19.32
C THR A 206 -12.37 48.95 -20.60
N ASN A 207 -13.17 48.20 -21.36
CA ASN A 207 -13.83 48.72 -22.55
C ASN A 207 -15.07 49.58 -22.23
N ARG A 208 -15.71 49.38 -21.08
CA ARG A 208 -16.87 50.17 -20.64
C ARG A 208 -16.45 51.48 -19.96
N SER A 209 -15.30 51.52 -19.30
CA SER A 209 -14.73 52.76 -18.74
C SER A 209 -14.35 53.79 -19.81
N SER A 210 -14.14 53.37 -21.07
CA SER A 210 -13.97 54.30 -22.20
C SER A 210 -15.26 54.95 -22.71
N GLY A 211 -16.44 54.58 -22.19
CA GLY A 211 -17.74 54.99 -22.75
C GLY A 211 -18.73 55.68 -21.80
N VAL A 212 -18.36 55.97 -20.55
CA VAL A 212 -19.27 56.64 -19.59
C VAL A 212 -18.67 57.96 -19.13
N SER A 213 -19.34 59.06 -19.48
CA SER A 213 -18.97 60.41 -19.10
C SER A 213 -19.44 60.76 -17.68
N VAL A 214 -18.53 61.39 -16.94
CA VAL A 214 -18.76 62.37 -15.86
C VAL A 214 -19.62 61.89 -14.70
N MET A 215 -18.98 61.20 -13.75
CA MET A 215 -19.22 61.46 -12.33
C MET A 215 -17.92 61.19 -11.56
N ASP A 216 -17.51 62.23 -10.83
CA ASP A 216 -16.38 62.32 -9.91
C ASP A 216 -14.96 62.25 -10.49
N GLU A 217 -14.59 63.20 -11.35
CA GLU A 217 -13.23 63.32 -11.91
C GLU A 217 -12.13 63.50 -10.84
N GLN A 218 -12.50 63.77 -9.58
CA GLN A 218 -11.57 63.97 -8.47
C GLN A 218 -11.40 62.68 -7.66
N GLU A 219 -12.49 62.03 -7.23
CA GLU A 219 -12.40 60.66 -6.66
C GLU A 219 -11.80 59.67 -7.65
N HIS A 220 -12.12 59.77 -8.94
CA HIS A 220 -11.58 58.87 -9.97
C HIS A 220 -10.09 59.10 -10.23
N ARG A 221 -9.59 60.34 -10.06
CA ARG A 221 -8.15 60.65 -10.11
C ARG A 221 -7.43 60.15 -8.86
N GLU A 222 -8.00 60.36 -7.68
CA GLU A 222 -7.44 59.87 -6.42
C GLU A 222 -7.43 58.33 -6.36
N LEU A 223 -8.50 57.66 -6.78
CA LEU A 223 -8.53 56.20 -6.92
C LEU A 223 -7.57 55.70 -7.99
N PHE A 224 -7.39 56.42 -9.10
CA PHE A 224 -6.45 56.01 -10.15
C PHE A 224 -4.99 56.19 -9.71
N GLU A 225 -4.66 57.24 -8.96
CA GLU A 225 -3.34 57.41 -8.33
C GLU A 225 -3.08 56.35 -7.26
N ALA A 226 -4.06 56.07 -6.40
CA ALA A 226 -3.98 55.01 -5.39
C ALA A 226 -3.84 53.62 -6.05
N LEU A 227 -4.61 53.34 -7.10
CA LEU A 227 -4.51 52.09 -7.87
C LEU A 227 -3.15 51.97 -8.55
N SER A 228 -2.66 53.04 -9.18
CA SER A 228 -1.33 53.05 -9.82
C SER A 228 -0.21 52.86 -8.81
N GLN A 229 -0.38 53.35 -7.58
CA GLN A 229 0.57 53.13 -6.50
C GLN A 229 0.53 51.69 -6.00
N HIS A 230 -0.66 51.14 -5.75
CA HIS A 230 -0.82 49.74 -5.35
C HIS A 230 -0.36 48.77 -6.43
N GLU A 231 -0.55 49.06 -7.72
CA GLU A 231 -0.01 48.26 -8.82
C GLU A 231 1.52 48.24 -8.81
N ARG A 232 2.19 49.37 -8.56
CA ARG A 232 3.65 49.42 -8.42
C ARG A 232 4.14 48.66 -7.19
N GLU A 233 3.48 48.85 -6.05
CA GLU A 233 3.81 48.13 -4.81
C GLU A 233 3.60 46.61 -4.98
N TYR A 234 2.57 46.21 -5.73
CA TYR A 234 2.32 44.82 -6.07
C TYR A 234 3.38 44.25 -7.01
N GLU A 235 3.77 44.96 -8.07
CA GLU A 235 4.84 44.52 -8.98
C GLU A 235 6.20 44.37 -8.26
N GLU A 236 6.53 45.29 -7.36
CA GLU A 236 7.74 45.20 -6.52
C GLU A 236 7.69 44.00 -5.57
N ALA A 237 6.54 43.78 -4.91
CA ALA A 237 6.33 42.64 -4.03
C ALA A 237 6.36 41.31 -4.81
N GLU A 238 5.76 41.25 -6.00
CA GLU A 238 5.76 40.07 -6.87
C GLU A 238 7.19 39.73 -7.35
N LYS A 239 7.99 40.74 -7.71
CA LYS A 239 9.39 40.54 -8.06
C LYS A 239 10.19 39.99 -6.88
N LYS A 240 10.00 40.56 -5.69
CA LYS A 240 10.66 40.10 -4.46
C LYS A 240 10.22 38.68 -4.07
N HIS A 241 8.96 38.34 -4.28
CA HIS A 241 8.43 36.98 -4.09
C HIS A 241 9.13 35.97 -5.00
N ARG A 242 9.22 36.27 -6.31
CA ARG A 242 9.94 35.43 -7.28
C ARG A 242 11.41 35.22 -6.89
N ASP A 243 12.11 36.29 -6.52
CA ASP A 243 13.53 36.20 -6.14
C ASP A 243 13.73 35.36 -4.87
N LEU A 244 12.84 35.50 -3.89
CA LEU A 244 12.87 34.71 -2.66
C LEU A 244 12.51 33.24 -2.90
N ASP A 245 11.56 32.95 -3.78
CA ASP A 245 11.14 31.58 -4.09
C ASP A 245 12.28 30.80 -4.79
N VAL A 246 12.98 31.44 -5.74
CA VAL A 246 14.20 30.89 -6.36
C VAL A 246 15.26 30.62 -5.30
N ALA A 247 15.54 31.58 -4.41
CA ALA A 247 16.54 31.42 -3.36
C ALA A 247 16.18 30.29 -2.37
N VAL A 248 14.90 30.16 -2.01
CA VAL A 248 14.39 29.08 -1.15
C VAL A 248 14.53 27.72 -1.85
N SER A 249 14.23 27.65 -3.14
CA SER A 249 14.41 26.43 -3.95
C SER A 249 15.88 26.00 -3.99
N ASP A 250 16.80 26.92 -4.25
CA ASP A 250 18.24 26.65 -4.29
C ASP A 250 18.77 26.20 -2.92
N LEU A 251 18.35 26.85 -1.83
CA LEU A 251 18.71 26.45 -0.47
C LEU A 251 18.14 25.07 -0.10
N LYS A 252 16.92 24.75 -0.52
CA LYS A 252 16.35 23.40 -0.35
C LYS A 252 17.16 22.36 -1.12
N ALA A 253 17.52 22.63 -2.36
CA ALA A 253 18.36 21.75 -3.18
C ALA A 253 19.72 21.51 -2.51
N ARG A 254 20.38 22.58 -2.04
CA ARG A 254 21.65 22.51 -1.32
C ARG A 254 21.56 21.75 0.00
N ARG A 255 20.47 21.93 0.75
CA ARG A 255 20.18 21.14 1.96
C ARG A 255 20.06 19.65 1.62
N THR A 256 19.34 19.28 0.57
CA THR A 256 19.25 17.87 0.14
C THR A 256 20.59 17.30 -0.31
N ASP A 257 21.43 18.08 -1.02
CA ASP A 257 22.78 17.63 -1.39
C ASP A 257 23.65 17.40 -0.15
N LEU A 258 23.66 18.33 0.80
CA LEU A 258 24.38 18.17 2.07
C LEU A 258 23.88 16.96 2.86
N LEU A 259 22.56 16.77 2.98
CA LEU A 259 21.99 15.59 3.62
C LEU A 259 22.42 14.29 2.94
N ASN A 260 22.42 14.25 1.61
CA ASN A 260 22.86 13.07 0.85
C ASN A 260 24.36 12.80 1.03
N ARG A 261 25.20 13.84 1.13
CA ARG A 261 26.63 13.70 1.45
C ARG A 261 26.84 13.19 2.87
N THR A 262 26.13 13.75 3.85
CA THR A 262 26.14 13.27 5.24
C THR A 262 25.70 11.80 5.34
N MET A 263 24.66 11.40 4.59
CA MET A 263 24.23 9.99 4.51
C MET A 263 25.28 9.08 3.86
N ARG A 264 25.96 9.54 2.78
CA ARG A 264 27.04 8.79 2.11
C ARG A 264 28.27 8.61 3.00
N GLU A 265 28.59 9.61 3.82
CA GLU A 265 29.67 9.54 4.82
C GLU A 265 29.27 8.74 6.07
N GLY A 266 28.10 8.10 6.08
CA GLY A 266 27.71 7.11 7.08
C GLY A 266 26.88 7.64 8.24
N ALA A 267 26.51 8.91 8.24
CA ALA A 267 25.53 9.46 9.18
C ALA A 267 24.12 9.22 8.62
N GLY A 268 23.56 8.05 8.92
CA GLY A 268 22.16 7.75 8.67
C GLY A 268 21.25 8.76 9.40
N ALA A 269 20.22 9.23 8.72
CA ALA A 269 19.23 10.12 9.30
C ALA A 269 18.49 9.43 10.45
N GLY A 270 18.61 10.02 11.65
CA GLY A 270 17.95 9.57 12.86
C GLY A 270 18.98 9.19 13.92
N ASP A 271 19.20 10.11 14.84
CA ASP A 271 20.12 10.04 15.97
C ASP A 271 21.56 9.69 15.58
N ILE A 272 22.44 10.68 15.69
CA ILE A 272 23.84 10.38 15.99
C ILE A 272 23.79 9.75 17.38
N ALA A 273 23.50 8.45 17.44
CA ALA A 273 23.90 7.60 18.54
C ALA A 273 25.39 7.87 18.63
N SER A 274 25.76 8.61 19.67
CA SER A 274 27.14 8.98 19.91
C SER A 274 27.97 7.71 19.89
N ALA A 275 29.27 7.80 19.63
CA ALA A 275 30.14 6.62 19.74
C ALA A 275 29.91 5.86 21.07
N ALA A 276 29.52 6.57 22.14
CA ALA A 276 29.10 6.00 23.41
C ALA A 276 27.81 5.16 23.35
N ASP A 277 26.78 5.58 22.61
CA ASP A 277 25.52 4.85 22.47
C ASP A 277 25.70 3.55 21.67
N ILE A 278 26.54 3.57 20.63
CA ILE A 278 26.88 2.37 19.86
C ILE A 278 27.66 1.38 20.73
N VAL A 279 28.60 1.88 21.54
CA VAL A 279 29.35 1.06 22.50
C VAL A 279 28.43 0.46 23.57
N ALA A 280 27.45 1.22 24.07
CA ALA A 280 26.44 0.72 25.00
C ALA A 280 25.60 -0.40 24.38
N GLN A 281 25.04 -0.17 23.18
CA GLN A 281 24.27 -1.18 22.45
C GLN A 281 25.09 -2.43 22.12
N GLN A 282 26.39 -2.27 21.83
CA GLN A 282 27.30 -3.39 21.61
C GLN A 282 27.45 -4.21 22.89
N LYS A 283 27.74 -3.57 24.03
CA LYS A 283 27.91 -4.24 25.32
C LYS A 283 26.64 -4.98 25.76
N ASP A 284 25.48 -4.39 25.54
CA ASP A 284 24.20 -5.03 25.82
C ASP A 284 23.99 -6.28 24.96
N ALA A 285 24.26 -6.17 23.65
CA ALA A 285 24.17 -7.30 22.73
C ALA A 285 25.18 -8.42 23.04
N GLU A 286 26.40 -8.07 23.48
CA GLU A 286 27.42 -9.04 23.92
C GLU A 286 27.00 -9.75 25.21
N THR A 287 26.40 -9.03 26.16
CA THR A 287 25.87 -9.60 27.40
C THR A 287 24.72 -10.56 27.11
N GLU A 288 23.81 -10.18 26.21
CA GLU A 288 22.71 -11.03 25.79
C GLU A 288 23.17 -12.26 24.98
N LEU A 289 24.22 -12.09 24.16
CA LEU A 289 24.83 -13.20 23.43
C LEU A 289 25.41 -14.23 24.41
N LYS A 290 26.18 -13.76 25.40
CA LYS A 290 26.76 -14.62 26.43
C LYS A 290 25.67 -15.38 27.21
N ALA A 291 24.62 -14.69 27.64
CA ALA A 291 23.50 -15.34 28.32
C ALA A 291 22.80 -16.39 27.44
N THR A 292 22.72 -16.16 26.13
CA THR A 292 22.16 -17.11 25.17
C THR A 292 23.08 -18.32 24.95
N GLU A 293 24.40 -18.12 24.93
CA GLU A 293 25.40 -19.19 24.86
C GLU A 293 25.40 -20.03 26.14
N ASP A 294 25.36 -19.40 27.32
CA ASP A 294 25.25 -20.10 28.61
C ASP A 294 23.96 -20.95 28.66
N ALA A 295 22.84 -20.44 28.12
CA ALA A 295 21.60 -21.20 28.03
C ALA A 295 21.69 -22.39 27.04
N LEU A 296 22.39 -22.23 25.92
CA LEU A 296 22.64 -23.33 24.99
C LEU A 296 23.51 -24.41 25.65
N ASP A 297 24.55 -24.02 26.38
CA ASP A 297 25.44 -24.95 27.09
C ASP A 297 24.70 -25.69 28.21
N ASP A 298 23.80 -25.03 28.94
CA ASP A 298 22.92 -25.68 29.92
C ASP A 298 22.04 -26.75 29.25
N VAL A 299 21.43 -26.42 28.11
CA VAL A 299 20.58 -27.35 27.36
C VAL A 299 21.37 -28.55 26.83
N VAL A 300 22.58 -28.32 26.32
CA VAL A 300 23.49 -29.37 25.80
C VAL A 300 24.00 -30.26 26.92
N SER A 301 24.24 -29.73 28.11
CA SER A 301 24.78 -30.50 29.24
C SER A 301 23.70 -31.26 30.03
N THR A 302 22.48 -30.71 30.13
CA THR A 302 21.44 -31.25 31.03
C THR A 302 20.35 -32.05 30.31
N LYS A 303 19.83 -31.56 29.18
CA LYS A 303 18.58 -32.08 28.58
C LYS A 303 18.81 -32.83 27.27
N LEU A 304 19.61 -32.28 26.36
CA LEU A 304 19.85 -32.90 25.05
C LEU A 304 20.46 -34.30 25.09
N PRO A 305 21.38 -34.65 26.01
CA PRO A 305 21.94 -36.00 26.06
C PRO A 305 20.86 -37.07 26.26
N PHE A 306 19.81 -36.76 27.02
CA PHE A 306 18.70 -37.69 27.24
C PHE A 306 17.74 -37.79 26.05
N HIS A 307 17.72 -36.81 25.14
CA HIS A 307 16.97 -36.92 23.89
C HIS A 307 17.66 -37.85 22.86
N LEU A 308 18.93 -38.18 23.06
CA LEU A 308 19.62 -39.21 22.27
C LEU A 308 19.22 -40.63 22.67
N VAL A 309 18.61 -40.79 23.84
CA VAL A 309 18.09 -42.08 24.33
C VAL A 309 16.75 -42.35 23.65
N ALA A 310 16.53 -43.59 23.23
CA ALA A 310 15.28 -44.02 22.64
C ALA A 310 14.10 -43.74 23.59
N ARG A 311 13.03 -43.14 23.04
CA ARG A 311 11.87 -42.69 23.80
C ARG A 311 11.21 -43.84 24.55
N GLU A 312 11.19 -45.03 23.94
CA GLU A 312 10.63 -46.25 24.49
C GLU A 312 11.35 -46.67 25.79
N VAL A 313 12.65 -46.42 25.89
CA VAL A 313 13.44 -46.76 27.07
C VAL A 313 13.11 -45.83 28.23
N LEU A 314 12.99 -44.52 27.97
CA LEU A 314 12.61 -43.54 28.99
C LEU A 314 11.16 -43.73 29.45
N GLU A 315 10.24 -44.01 28.52
CA GLU A 315 8.85 -44.29 28.84
C GLU A 315 8.69 -45.62 29.59
N GLY A 316 9.47 -46.63 29.23
CA GLY A 316 9.55 -47.91 29.95
C GLY A 316 10.04 -47.72 31.38
N LEU A 317 11.15 -46.99 31.57
CA LEU A 317 11.65 -46.66 32.90
C LEU A 317 10.61 -45.89 33.74
N ALA A 318 9.97 -44.88 33.16
CA ALA A 318 8.96 -44.09 33.87
C ALA A 318 7.76 -44.95 34.28
N THR A 319 7.32 -45.86 33.41
CA THR A 319 6.21 -46.80 33.71
C THR A 319 6.61 -47.75 34.83
N GLN A 320 7.76 -48.42 34.71
CA GLN A 320 8.29 -49.32 35.73
C GLN A 320 8.41 -48.63 37.10
N VAL A 321 8.95 -47.41 37.16
CA VAL A 321 9.09 -46.66 38.42
C VAL A 321 7.73 -46.28 39.02
N ARG A 322 6.73 -45.94 38.20
CA ARG A 322 5.37 -45.66 38.70
C ARG A 322 4.73 -46.91 39.30
N GLU A 323 4.89 -48.05 38.61
CA GLU A 323 4.36 -49.33 39.06
C GLU A 323 5.05 -49.82 40.35
N GLU A 324 6.36 -49.55 40.49
CA GLU A 324 7.10 -49.82 41.72
C GLU A 324 6.66 -48.93 42.89
N ILE A 325 6.40 -47.64 42.65
CA ILE A 325 5.85 -46.75 43.70
C ILE A 325 4.47 -47.25 44.15
N ALA A 326 3.62 -47.67 43.20
CA ALA A 326 2.32 -48.25 43.51
C ALA A 326 2.48 -49.52 44.35
N ARG A 327 3.41 -50.40 43.97
CA ARG A 327 3.74 -51.61 44.71
C ARG A 327 4.21 -51.32 46.14
N GLU A 328 5.18 -50.41 46.30
CA GLU A 328 5.70 -49.99 47.60
C GLU A 328 4.58 -49.42 48.50
N SER A 329 3.67 -48.62 47.94
CA SER A 329 2.53 -48.10 48.69
C SER A 329 1.55 -49.19 49.14
N TRP A 330 1.38 -50.23 48.32
CA TRP A 330 0.54 -51.39 48.64
C TRP A 330 1.20 -52.28 49.71
N ASP A 331 2.51 -52.52 49.61
CA ASP A 331 3.29 -53.28 50.60
C ASP A 331 3.25 -52.57 51.97
N LEU A 332 3.51 -51.26 52.01
CA LEU A 332 3.41 -50.46 53.23
C LEU A 332 2.01 -50.50 53.84
N ARG A 333 0.96 -50.44 53.00
CA ARG A 333 -0.43 -50.57 53.48
C ARG A 333 -0.68 -51.95 54.09
N LYS A 334 -0.20 -53.02 53.45
CA LYS A 334 -0.32 -54.39 53.97
C LYS A 334 0.36 -54.53 55.32
N GLU A 335 1.61 -54.07 55.44
CA GLU A 335 2.40 -54.12 56.68
C GLU A 335 1.75 -53.31 57.81
N SER A 336 1.25 -52.10 57.51
CA SER A 336 0.60 -51.24 58.51
C SER A 336 -0.68 -51.85 59.12
N LEU A 337 -1.35 -52.76 58.40
CA LEU A 337 -2.57 -53.43 58.83
C LEU A 337 -2.29 -54.76 59.57
N GLU A 338 -1.06 -55.28 59.57
CA GLU A 338 -0.71 -56.52 60.29
C GLU A 338 -0.92 -56.43 61.82
N PRO A 339 -0.56 -55.32 62.51
CA PRO A 339 -0.88 -55.16 63.93
C PRO A 339 -2.38 -55.16 64.21
N GLU A 340 -3.18 -54.58 63.30
CA GLU A 340 -4.64 -54.59 63.41
C GLU A 340 -5.21 -55.99 63.20
N LYS A 341 -4.66 -56.77 62.26
CA LYS A 341 -4.98 -58.21 62.09
C LYS A 341 -4.74 -58.98 63.38
N ALA A 342 -3.57 -58.81 64.01
CA ALA A 342 -3.22 -59.50 65.24
C ALA A 342 -4.18 -59.14 66.38
N LYS A 343 -4.52 -57.85 66.51
CA LYS A 343 -5.52 -57.37 67.48
C LYS A 343 -6.91 -57.93 67.19
N PHE A 344 -7.33 -57.96 65.92
CA PHE A 344 -8.63 -58.49 65.49
C PHE A 344 -8.74 -59.98 65.81
N ILE A 345 -7.75 -60.80 65.42
CA ILE A 345 -7.72 -62.24 65.71
C ILE A 345 -7.69 -62.49 67.22
N GLY A 346 -6.86 -61.75 67.97
CA GLY A 346 -6.81 -61.87 69.43
C GLY A 346 -8.15 -61.52 70.10
N THR A 347 -8.82 -60.48 69.62
CA THR A 347 -10.15 -60.08 70.14
C THR A 347 -11.21 -61.11 69.74
N PHE A 348 -11.15 -61.65 68.52
CA PHE A 348 -12.08 -62.65 68.01
C PHE A 348 -12.10 -63.89 68.90
N TYR A 349 -10.94 -64.41 69.29
CA TYR A 349 -10.85 -65.57 70.21
C TYR A 349 -11.12 -65.22 71.69
N ALA A 350 -10.90 -63.96 72.09
CA ALA A 350 -11.22 -63.50 73.45
C ALA A 350 -12.71 -63.18 73.65
N THR A 351 -13.48 -62.98 72.57
CA THR A 351 -14.89 -62.62 72.63
C THR A 351 -15.75 -63.87 72.87
N THR A 352 -16.49 -63.88 73.96
CA THR A 352 -17.30 -65.03 74.40
C THR A 352 -18.78 -64.94 74.02
N GLU A 353 -19.20 -63.83 73.40
CA GLU A 353 -20.59 -63.58 72.99
C GLU A 353 -20.70 -63.26 71.48
N PRO A 354 -21.63 -63.87 70.73
CA PRO A 354 -22.55 -64.93 71.16
C PRO A 354 -21.83 -66.29 71.31
N PRO A 355 -22.24 -67.13 72.28
CA PRO A 355 -21.58 -68.40 72.55
C PRO A 355 -21.80 -69.40 71.40
N LEU A 356 -20.72 -69.99 70.92
CA LEU A 356 -20.75 -71.05 69.90
C LEU A 356 -21.22 -72.36 70.56
N ARG A 357 -22.30 -72.96 70.04
CA ARG A 357 -22.81 -74.27 70.48
C ARG A 357 -22.96 -75.22 69.28
N PRO A 358 -22.33 -76.41 69.30
CA PRO A 358 -21.37 -76.90 70.30
C PRO A 358 -20.05 -76.10 70.31
N GLU A 359 -19.27 -76.21 71.38
CA GLU A 359 -17.93 -75.60 71.47
C GLU A 359 -17.03 -76.10 70.35
N LEU A 360 -16.13 -75.23 69.88
CA LEU A 360 -15.19 -75.59 68.83
C LEU A 360 -14.17 -76.61 69.36
N THR A 361 -13.91 -77.65 68.57
CA THR A 361 -12.77 -78.55 68.81
C THR A 361 -11.47 -77.87 68.37
N ALA A 362 -10.32 -78.31 68.90
CA ALA A 362 -9.00 -77.77 68.53
C ALA A 362 -8.71 -77.85 67.01
N GLU A 363 -9.19 -78.90 66.33
CA GLU A 363 -9.10 -79.01 64.86
C GLU A 363 -9.99 -77.98 64.13
N GLN A 364 -11.14 -77.63 64.70
CA GLN A 364 -12.03 -76.61 64.15
C GLN A 364 -11.51 -75.19 64.38
N GLU A 365 -10.89 -74.92 65.53
CA GLU A 365 -10.24 -73.63 65.82
C GLU A 365 -9.07 -73.39 64.86
N THR A 366 -8.22 -74.40 64.65
CA THR A 366 -7.11 -74.30 63.68
C THR A 366 -7.61 -74.11 62.25
N ALA A 367 -8.68 -74.81 61.84
CA ALA A 367 -9.33 -74.59 60.55
C ALA A 367 -9.96 -73.18 60.43
N LEU A 368 -10.55 -72.65 61.50
CA LEU A 368 -11.13 -71.31 61.53
C LEU A 368 -10.04 -70.23 61.44
N GLN A 369 -8.93 -70.40 62.17
CA GLN A 369 -7.77 -69.53 62.09
C GLN A 369 -7.17 -69.53 60.68
N ALA A 370 -7.07 -70.69 60.03
CA ALA A 370 -6.62 -70.80 58.64
C ALA A 370 -7.57 -70.08 57.68
N ARG A 371 -8.89 -70.19 57.87
CA ARG A 371 -9.90 -69.46 57.06
C ARG A 371 -9.82 -67.96 57.27
N LEU A 372 -9.65 -67.49 58.51
CA LEU A 372 -9.48 -66.06 58.80
C LEU A 372 -8.21 -65.50 58.16
N ASN A 373 -7.11 -66.26 58.19
CA ASN A 373 -5.87 -65.87 57.50
C ASN A 373 -6.06 -65.81 55.98
N ALA A 374 -6.71 -66.80 55.36
CA ALA A 374 -6.99 -66.81 53.93
C ALA A 374 -7.94 -65.66 53.51
N ALA A 375 -8.97 -65.38 54.31
CA ALA A 375 -9.88 -64.25 54.08
C ALA A 375 -9.13 -62.91 54.17
N TRP A 376 -8.22 -62.78 55.14
CA TRP A 376 -7.36 -61.60 55.26
C TRP A 376 -6.43 -61.44 54.05
N GLU A 377 -5.78 -62.52 53.60
CA GLU A 377 -4.91 -62.49 52.41
C GLU A 377 -5.66 -62.13 51.13
N SER A 378 -6.92 -62.53 51.01
CA SER A 378 -7.77 -62.17 49.86
C SER A 378 -8.07 -60.67 49.75
N LEU A 379 -7.87 -59.88 50.81
CA LEU A 379 -7.99 -58.43 50.76
C LEU A 379 -6.82 -57.76 50.01
N PHE A 380 -5.70 -58.48 49.88
CA PHE A 380 -4.47 -57.96 49.30
C PHE A 380 -4.18 -58.61 47.94
N TYR A 381 -4.55 -59.88 47.74
CA TYR A 381 -4.29 -60.62 46.49
C TYR A 381 -5.57 -60.93 45.69
N PRO A 382 -5.55 -60.77 44.34
CA PRO A 382 -4.44 -60.27 43.52
C PRO A 382 -4.18 -58.78 43.74
N MET A 383 -2.96 -58.33 43.46
CA MET A 383 -2.61 -56.91 43.56
C MET A 383 -3.52 -56.05 42.67
N PRO A 384 -3.76 -54.78 43.06
CA PRO A 384 -4.40 -53.81 42.18
C PRO A 384 -3.66 -53.64 40.85
N ASP A 385 -4.40 -53.35 39.79
CA ASP A 385 -3.85 -53.02 38.48
C ASP A 385 -2.86 -51.85 38.58
N GLY A 386 -1.69 -52.00 37.94
CA GLY A 386 -0.62 -51.00 37.94
C GLY A 386 0.40 -51.14 39.08
N CYS A 387 0.38 -52.23 39.85
CA CYS A 387 1.51 -52.60 40.72
C CYS A 387 2.55 -53.39 39.92
N ALA A 388 3.84 -53.10 40.14
CA ALA A 388 4.91 -53.85 39.48
C ALA A 388 4.96 -55.30 39.99
N ASP A 389 5.12 -56.26 39.07
CA ASP A 389 5.32 -57.67 39.41
C ASP A 389 6.70 -57.90 40.07
N ASN A 390 7.72 -57.20 39.59
CA ASN A 390 9.09 -57.24 40.10
C ASN A 390 9.61 -55.83 40.35
N ILE A 391 10.25 -55.63 41.50
CA ILE A 391 10.95 -54.38 41.82
C ILE A 391 12.37 -54.46 41.25
N ILE A 392 12.65 -53.63 40.24
CA ILE A 392 13.95 -53.55 39.56
C ILE A 392 14.78 -52.41 40.14
N HIS A 393 14.17 -51.27 40.42
CA HIS A 393 14.86 -50.05 40.85
C HIS A 393 14.84 -49.82 42.37
N ASP A 394 15.13 -50.88 43.13
CA ASP A 394 15.15 -50.81 44.59
C ASP A 394 16.19 -49.82 45.16
N TYR A 395 17.33 -49.70 44.48
CA TYR A 395 18.40 -48.77 44.84
C TYR A 395 18.00 -47.29 44.84
N LEU A 396 16.86 -46.93 44.21
CA LEU A 396 16.36 -45.55 44.22
C LEU A 396 15.64 -45.19 45.52
N GLY A 397 15.01 -46.15 46.20
CA GLY A 397 14.20 -45.95 47.40
C GLY A 397 13.28 -44.72 47.29
N ALA A 398 13.34 -43.84 48.29
CA ALA A 398 12.54 -42.60 48.36
C ALA A 398 12.80 -41.59 47.22
N LYS A 399 13.81 -41.79 46.35
CA LYS A 399 14.09 -40.91 45.21
C LYS A 399 13.28 -41.24 43.96
N ARG A 400 12.52 -42.35 43.94
CA ARG A 400 11.66 -42.74 42.80
C ARG A 400 10.73 -41.60 42.33
N PRO A 401 10.00 -40.88 43.22
CA PRO A 401 9.16 -39.76 42.78
C PRO A 401 9.97 -38.58 42.22
N ALA A 402 11.13 -38.28 42.81
CA ALA A 402 12.01 -37.22 42.34
C ALA A 402 12.59 -37.51 40.95
N LEU A 403 12.88 -38.78 40.65
CA LEU A 403 13.29 -39.22 39.32
C LEU A 403 12.20 -38.95 38.28
N LEU A 404 10.93 -39.28 38.58
CA LEU A 404 9.82 -39.01 37.66
C LEU A 404 9.68 -37.51 37.37
N THR A 405 9.76 -36.67 38.40
CA THR A 405 9.75 -35.20 38.23
C THR A 405 10.91 -34.71 37.38
N ALA A 406 12.12 -35.25 37.59
CA ALA A 406 13.28 -34.90 36.78
C ALA A 406 13.08 -35.31 35.31
N MET A 407 12.55 -36.51 35.06
CA MET A 407 12.27 -37.02 33.71
C MET A 407 11.23 -36.18 32.97
N ASP A 408 10.20 -35.69 33.66
CA ASP A 408 9.22 -34.78 33.04
C ASP A 408 9.86 -33.44 32.64
N GLY A 409 10.79 -32.94 33.45
CA GLY A 409 11.57 -31.72 33.17
C GLY A 409 12.62 -31.86 32.06
N LEU A 410 12.92 -33.08 31.61
CA LEU A 410 13.82 -33.33 30.47
C LEU A 410 13.15 -33.08 29.13
N ARG A 411 11.82 -32.99 29.05
CA ARG A 411 11.11 -32.77 27.78
C ARG A 411 11.40 -31.39 27.22
N MET A 412 11.87 -31.33 25.97
CA MET A 412 12.14 -30.07 25.27
C MET A 412 11.63 -30.13 23.82
N GLY A 413 11.07 -29.01 23.35
CA GLY A 413 10.67 -28.87 21.95
C GLY A 413 11.86 -28.52 21.06
N ALA A 414 11.85 -29.00 19.82
CA ALA A 414 12.84 -28.59 18.82
C ALA A 414 12.86 -27.06 18.60
N GLN A 415 11.71 -26.40 18.78
CA GLN A 415 11.60 -24.94 18.66
C GLN A 415 12.34 -24.18 19.76
N ASP A 416 12.48 -24.74 20.95
CA ASP A 416 13.19 -24.09 22.06
C ASP A 416 14.69 -23.98 21.74
N VAL A 417 15.27 -25.07 21.22
CA VAL A 417 16.67 -25.12 20.80
C VAL A 417 16.92 -24.27 19.56
N LEU A 418 16.08 -24.43 18.53
CA LEU A 418 16.20 -23.64 17.29
C LEU A 418 16.01 -22.14 17.54
N GLY A 419 15.15 -21.76 18.50
CA GLY A 419 14.97 -20.38 18.92
C GLY A 419 16.23 -19.79 19.54
N LEU A 420 16.90 -20.52 20.43
CA LEU A 420 18.18 -20.09 21.01
C LEU A 420 19.29 -19.97 19.95
N VAL A 421 19.37 -20.90 19.01
CA VAL A 421 20.34 -20.84 17.89
C VAL A 421 20.08 -19.62 17.01
N ALA A 422 18.82 -19.40 16.60
CA ALA A 422 18.45 -18.23 15.80
C ALA A 422 18.73 -16.91 16.52
N LYS A 423 18.47 -16.86 17.84
CA LYS A 423 18.79 -15.71 18.68
C LYS A 423 20.31 -15.44 18.73
N ARG A 424 21.13 -16.48 18.89
CA ARG A 424 22.60 -16.39 18.85
C ARG A 424 23.07 -15.81 17.52
N GLU A 425 22.58 -16.32 16.40
CA GLU A 425 22.96 -15.83 15.05
C GLU A 425 22.56 -14.38 14.82
N ALA A 426 21.35 -13.99 15.27
CA ALA A 426 20.86 -12.62 15.17
C ALA A 426 21.72 -11.65 16.00
N LEU A 427 22.09 -12.02 17.22
CA LEU A 427 22.95 -11.21 18.08
C LEU A 427 24.36 -11.07 17.51
N GLN A 428 24.96 -12.15 17.01
CA GLN A 428 26.26 -12.10 16.32
C GLN A 428 26.24 -11.24 15.06
N LYS A 429 25.13 -11.22 14.31
CA LYS A 429 24.94 -10.32 13.18
C LYS A 429 24.84 -8.86 13.65
N LYS A 430 24.04 -8.59 14.68
CA LYS A 430 23.87 -7.24 15.26
C LYS A 430 25.20 -6.67 15.77
N ILE A 431 25.99 -7.47 16.49
CA ILE A 431 27.31 -7.05 16.98
C ILE A 431 28.23 -6.69 15.81
N ARG A 432 28.30 -7.53 14.75
CA ARG A 432 29.09 -7.22 13.55
C ARG A 432 28.66 -5.92 12.88
N GLU A 433 27.35 -5.67 12.79
CA GLU A 433 26.84 -4.41 12.24
C GLU A 433 27.21 -3.20 13.11
N LEU A 434 27.13 -3.32 14.43
CA LEU A 434 27.52 -2.25 15.37
C LEU A 434 29.02 -1.95 15.31
N VAL A 435 29.88 -2.97 15.24
CA VAL A 435 31.33 -2.80 15.05
C VAL A 435 31.65 -2.10 13.73
N ASN A 436 30.96 -2.48 12.65
CA ASN A 436 31.12 -1.83 11.35
C ASN A 436 30.62 -0.37 11.34
N ARG A 437 29.60 -0.04 12.13
CA ARG A 437 29.14 1.36 12.31
C ARG A 437 30.13 2.16 13.15
N TYR A 438 30.62 1.59 14.24
CA TYR A 438 31.61 2.23 15.11
C TYR A 438 32.89 2.57 14.37
N THR A 439 33.46 1.62 13.61
CA THR A 439 34.66 1.83 12.79
C THR A 439 34.49 2.89 11.70
N LYS A 440 33.30 3.00 11.10
CA LYS A 440 32.98 4.08 10.16
C LYS A 440 32.92 5.43 10.87
N ILE A 441 32.29 5.50 12.03
CA ILE A 441 32.18 6.76 12.80
C ILE A 441 33.57 7.19 13.30
N GLU A 442 34.36 6.28 13.87
CA GLU A 442 35.73 6.60 14.33
C GLU A 442 36.66 7.00 13.17
N GLY A 443 36.50 6.37 12.00
CA GLY A 443 37.25 6.74 10.79
C GLY A 443 36.92 8.14 10.28
N VAL A 444 35.66 8.57 10.39
CA VAL A 444 35.20 9.87 9.88
C VAL A 444 35.37 11.00 10.91
N ASP A 445 35.32 10.69 12.21
CA ASP A 445 35.56 11.67 13.29
C ASP A 445 37.02 12.13 13.34
N ARG A 446 37.99 11.30 12.89
CA ARG A 446 39.41 11.70 12.77
C ARG A 446 39.67 12.72 11.66
N ASP A 447 38.85 12.76 10.62
CA ASP A 447 39.05 13.63 9.44
C ASP A 447 38.28 14.96 9.54
N GLY A 448 37.37 15.11 10.52
CA GLY A 448 36.60 16.33 10.76
C GLY A 448 35.62 16.71 9.64
N THR A 449 35.37 15.81 8.67
CA THR A 449 34.48 16.06 7.53
C THR A 449 33.01 16.13 7.95
N LEU A 450 32.57 15.26 8.86
CA LEU A 450 31.20 15.29 9.41
C LEU A 450 30.95 16.55 10.24
N ALA A 451 31.93 17.01 11.02
CA ALA A 451 31.82 18.27 11.78
C ALA A 451 31.64 19.47 10.84
N LYS A 452 32.37 19.51 9.72
CA LYS A 452 32.23 20.55 8.68
C LYS A 452 30.87 20.47 7.97
N LEU A 453 30.44 19.28 7.56
CA LEU A 453 29.14 19.08 6.90
C LEU A 453 27.98 19.45 7.81
N ASN A 454 28.05 19.12 9.11
CA ASN A 454 27.03 19.52 10.08
C ASN A 454 27.01 21.05 10.30
N ALA A 455 28.18 21.70 10.39
CA ALA A 455 28.24 23.16 10.50
C ALA A 455 27.65 23.86 9.26
N GLU A 456 27.94 23.35 8.07
CA GLU A 456 27.36 23.84 6.82
C GLU A 456 25.84 23.61 6.77
N LEU A 457 25.36 22.46 7.21
CA LEU A 457 23.93 22.12 7.24
C LEU A 457 23.16 23.01 8.23
N ILE A 458 23.74 23.33 9.39
CA ILE A 458 23.17 24.27 10.36
C ILE A 458 23.08 25.68 9.74
N ALA A 459 24.14 26.14 9.07
CA ALA A 459 24.15 27.45 8.42
C ALA A 459 23.11 27.56 7.28
N VAL A 460 22.97 26.51 6.46
CA VAL A 460 21.96 26.44 5.40
C VAL A 460 20.54 26.40 5.96
N ASN A 461 20.30 25.68 7.06
CA ASN A 461 18.98 25.67 7.70
C ASN A 461 18.62 27.05 8.28
N ALA A 462 19.57 27.72 8.95
CA ALA A 462 19.33 29.06 9.51
C ALA A 462 18.98 30.09 8.42
N THR A 463 19.69 30.05 7.29
CA THR A 463 19.43 30.93 6.14
C THR A 463 18.11 30.58 5.44
N LEU A 464 17.77 29.29 5.32
CA LEU A 464 16.49 28.84 4.78
C LEU A 464 15.31 29.32 5.65
N ASP A 465 15.41 29.19 6.97
CA ASP A 465 14.37 29.63 7.90
C ASP A 465 14.16 31.15 7.85
N GLN A 466 15.24 31.92 7.72
CA GLN A 466 15.16 33.37 7.52
C GLN A 466 14.42 33.70 6.21
N LYS A 467 14.80 33.06 5.09
CA LYS A 467 14.21 33.32 3.78
C LYS A 467 12.74 32.89 3.69
N LEU A 468 12.35 31.82 4.39
CA LEU A 468 10.95 31.40 4.50
C LEU A 468 10.09 32.40 5.29
N ARG A 469 10.65 33.03 6.33
CA ARG A 469 9.96 34.13 7.05
C ARG A 469 9.78 35.35 6.15
N GLU A 470 10.86 35.75 5.46
CA GLU A 470 10.80 36.86 4.49
C GLU A 470 9.78 36.59 3.38
N LEU A 471 9.70 35.36 2.86
CA LEU A 471 8.71 34.96 1.86
C LEU A 471 7.28 35.10 2.41
N GLY A 472 7.02 34.60 3.63
CA GLY A 472 5.71 34.70 4.27
C GLY A 472 5.32 36.13 4.68
N ASP A 473 6.28 37.03 4.89
CA ASP A 473 6.02 38.47 5.09
C ASP A 473 5.61 39.13 3.76
N VAL A 474 6.29 38.82 2.66
CA VAL A 474 5.97 39.33 1.31
C VAL A 474 4.62 38.81 0.84
N GLU A 475 4.29 37.54 1.09
CA GLU A 475 2.96 36.98 0.75
C GLU A 475 1.83 37.68 1.52
N ARG A 476 2.05 38.03 2.79
CA ARG A 476 1.08 38.82 3.58
C ARG A 476 0.95 40.24 3.06
N GLN A 477 2.05 40.86 2.65
CA GLN A 477 2.03 42.18 2.02
C GLN A 477 1.23 42.15 0.70
N MET A 478 1.43 41.13 -0.15
CA MET A 478 0.69 40.95 -1.40
C MET A 478 -0.79 40.62 -1.22
N GLN A 479 -1.20 40.07 -0.06
CA GLN A 479 -2.63 39.85 0.26
C GLN A 479 -3.32 41.08 0.82
N GLY A 480 -2.55 42.05 1.34
CA GLY A 480 -3.08 43.29 1.92
C GLY A 480 -3.16 44.45 0.92
N LEU A 481 -2.42 44.36 -0.19
CA LEU A 481 -2.53 45.20 -1.39
C LEU A 481 -3.57 44.60 -2.34
#